data_AF-A0A0R2CSU4-F1
#
_entry.id   AF-A0A0R2CSU4-F1
#
_cell.length_a   1.000
_cell.length_b   1.000
_cell.length_c   1.000
_cell.angle_alpha   90.00
_cell.angle_beta   90.00
_cell.angle_gamma   90.00
#
_symmetry.space_group_name_H-M   'P 1'
#
loop_
_entity.id
_entity.type
_entity.pdbx_description
1 polymer ?
#
loop_
_entity_poly.entity_id
_entity_poly.type
_entity_poly.pdbx_seq_one_letter_code
_entity_poly.pdbx_strand_id
1 'polypeptide(L)'
;MILSLRTLIELVELKTKLASLLPFFIGLLFAKSYFGDFNSKNTVIFLIAMLIFDMATTMLNNLMDFIHAKDSKYQSQVNIVGRAHLNPQHVGWAIISMMTTAAILGIWLTFRTDWLILLAGMACFGIGIFYTFGPLPLSRLPLGEIFSGLTMGFGITFIAAYINILPEQLLHFYQLSTNWFVQINLSALSASAGNRNANCQHC
;
A
#
# COMPACT_ATOMS: atom_id res chain seq x y z
N MET A 1 -30.75 10.61 -7.45
CA MET A 1 -30.99 9.35 -6.73
C MET A 1 -29.93 9.26 -5.63
N ILE A 2 -30.35 9.34 -4.37
CA ILE A 2 -29.45 9.33 -3.20
C ILE A 2 -28.91 7.90 -3.03
N LEU A 3 -27.59 7.76 -2.93
CA LEU A 3 -26.95 6.47 -2.71
C LEU A 3 -27.37 5.94 -1.33
N SER A 4 -28.10 4.83 -1.28
CA SER A 4 -28.46 4.19 -0.01
C SER A 4 -27.22 3.63 0.69
N LEU A 5 -27.19 3.68 2.03
CA LEU A 5 -26.07 3.17 2.83
C LEU A 5 -25.75 1.70 2.51
N ARG A 6 -26.78 0.88 2.30
CA ARG A 6 -26.61 -0.54 1.94
C ARG A 6 -25.90 -0.69 0.59
N THR A 7 -26.30 0.12 -0.39
CA THR A 7 -25.69 0.13 -1.73
C THR A 7 -24.26 0.63 -1.68
N LEU A 8 -23.96 1.64 -0.86
CA LEU A 8 -22.59 2.12 -0.64
C LEU A 8 -21.71 1.02 -0.03
N ILE A 9 -22.17 0.37 1.04
CA ILE A 9 -21.44 -0.71 1.73
C ILE A 9 -21.08 -1.85 0.78
N GLU A 10 -22.01 -2.22 -0.10
CA GLU A 10 -21.78 -3.25 -1.10
C GLU A 10 -20.86 -2.77 -2.23
N LEU A 11 -21.04 -1.53 -2.71
CA LEU A 11 -20.24 -0.93 -3.76
C LEU A 11 -18.76 -0.77 -3.37
N VAL A 12 -18.48 -0.48 -2.10
CA VAL A 12 -17.11 -0.40 -1.56
C VAL A 12 -16.60 -1.75 -1.03
N GLU A 13 -17.41 -2.81 -1.09
CA GLU A 13 -17.13 -4.12 -0.51
C GLU A 13 -16.60 -4.08 0.93
N LEU A 14 -17.31 -3.40 1.84
CA LEU A 14 -16.80 -3.14 3.19
C LEU A 14 -16.35 -4.41 3.95
N LYS A 15 -16.96 -5.56 3.65
CA LYS A 15 -16.61 -6.86 4.27
C LYS A 15 -15.17 -7.28 3.98
N THR A 16 -14.66 -7.04 2.77
CA THR A 16 -13.30 -7.45 2.37
C THR A 16 -12.25 -6.48 2.90
N LYS A 17 -12.63 -5.26 3.28
CA LYS A 17 -11.74 -4.25 3.90
C LYS A 17 -11.22 -4.63 5.28
N LEU A 18 -11.84 -5.61 5.94
CA LEU A 18 -11.26 -6.20 7.14
C LEU A 18 -9.91 -6.89 6.85
N ALA A 19 -9.69 -7.35 5.62
CA ALA A 19 -8.43 -7.96 5.22
C ALA A 19 -7.28 -6.95 5.15
N SER A 20 -7.53 -5.68 4.79
CA SER A 20 -6.51 -4.63 4.79
C SER A 20 -6.19 -4.09 6.20
N LEU A 21 -7.06 -4.31 7.18
CA LEU A 21 -6.76 -4.00 8.59
C LEU A 21 -5.67 -4.91 9.17
N LEU A 22 -5.60 -6.18 8.74
CA LEU A 22 -4.60 -7.12 9.21
C LEU A 22 -3.15 -6.64 8.97
N PRO A 23 -2.72 -6.34 7.73
CA PRO A 23 -1.37 -5.81 7.47
C PRO A 23 -1.12 -4.47 8.17
N PHE A 24 -2.14 -3.62 8.30
CA PHE A 24 -2.05 -2.38 9.08
C PHE A 24 -1.70 -2.66 10.55
N PHE A 25 -2.42 -3.57 11.20
CA PHE A 25 -2.14 -3.92 12.60
C PHE A 25 -0.79 -4.63 12.75
N ILE A 26 -0.38 -5.46 11.78
CA ILE A 26 0.95 -6.07 11.78
C ILE A 26 2.04 -4.99 11.76
N GLY A 27 1.93 -3.98 10.88
CA GLY A 27 2.89 -2.88 10.82
C GLY A 27 2.91 -2.05 12.10
N LEU A 28 1.73 -1.80 12.67
CA LEU A 28 1.60 -1.06 13.93
C LEU A 28 2.23 -1.80 15.12
N LEU A 29 1.95 -3.10 15.25
CA LEU A 29 2.51 -3.95 16.29
C LEU A 29 4.01 -4.10 16.11
N PHE A 30 4.49 -4.22 14.87
CA PHE A 30 5.92 -4.27 14.58
C PHE A 30 6.63 -2.99 15.04
N ALA A 31 6.10 -1.81 14.70
CA ALA A 31 6.65 -0.54 15.17
C ALA A 31 6.68 -0.48 16.70
N LYS A 32 5.57 -0.80 17.35
CA LYS A 32 5.48 -0.74 18.82
C LYS A 32 6.39 -1.76 19.52
N SER A 33 6.47 -3.00 19.03
CA SER A 33 7.23 -4.07 19.67
C SER A 33 8.72 -3.97 19.41
N TYR A 34 9.15 -3.54 18.23
CA TYR A 34 10.56 -3.49 17.87
C TYR A 34 11.21 -2.14 18.20
N PHE A 35 10.52 -1.03 17.93
CA PHE A 35 11.05 0.33 18.11
C PHE A 35 10.55 0.99 19.41
N GLY A 36 9.50 0.46 20.05
CA GLY A 36 8.90 1.06 21.24
C GLY A 36 8.06 2.31 20.94
N ASP A 37 8.02 2.74 19.69
CA ASP A 37 7.40 3.99 19.27
C ASP A 37 5.94 3.79 18.84
N PHE A 38 5.12 4.80 19.14
CA PHE A 38 3.73 4.85 18.70
C PHE A 38 3.28 6.30 18.56
N ASN A 39 2.95 6.68 17.34
CA ASN A 39 2.35 7.97 17.03
C ASN A 39 0.87 7.79 16.70
N SER A 40 0.03 8.00 17.70
CA SER A 40 -1.44 7.87 17.57
C SER A 40 -2.02 8.77 16.48
N LYS A 41 -1.51 10.00 16.33
CA LYS A 41 -1.99 10.94 15.30
C LYS A 41 -1.68 10.42 13.90
N ASN A 42 -0.42 10.06 13.63
CA ASN A 42 -0.02 9.52 12.33
C ASN A 42 -0.77 8.23 12.00
N THR A 43 -0.90 7.34 12.99
CA THR A 43 -1.63 6.08 12.85
C THR A 43 -3.09 6.28 12.45
N VAL A 44 -3.81 7.21 13.09
CA VAL A 44 -5.21 7.50 12.76
C VAL A 44 -5.33 8.15 11.37
N ILE A 45 -4.47 9.11 11.04
CA ILE A 45 -4.46 9.74 9.72
C ILE A 45 -4.24 8.69 8.62
N PHE A 46 -3.25 7.83 8.81
CA PHE A 46 -2.96 6.77 7.85
C PHE A 46 -4.10 5.78 7.73
N LEU A 47 -4.66 5.30 8.86
CA LEU A 47 -5.80 4.38 8.86
C LEU A 47 -6.98 4.93 8.04
N ILE A 48 -7.33 6.20 8.24
CA ILE A 48 -8.42 6.84 7.51
C ILE A 48 -8.04 6.96 6.02
N ALA A 49 -6.84 7.43 5.71
CA ALA A 49 -6.37 7.59 4.34
C ALA A 49 -6.38 6.26 3.56
N MET A 50 -5.82 5.19 4.16
CA MET A 50 -5.76 3.88 3.53
C MET A 50 -7.15 3.28 3.29
N LEU A 51 -8.09 3.44 4.23
CA LEU A 51 -9.45 2.92 4.08
C LEU A 51 -10.23 3.70 3.00
N ILE A 52 -10.11 5.02 2.96
CA ILE A 52 -10.73 5.84 1.91
C ILE A 52 -10.18 5.45 0.54
N PHE A 53 -8.86 5.31 0.42
CA PHE A 53 -8.22 4.90 -0.83
C PHE A 53 -8.64 3.49 -1.27
N ASP A 54 -8.62 2.51 -0.35
CA ASP A 54 -9.02 1.13 -0.61
C ASP A 54 -10.52 1.03 -1.02
N MET A 55 -11.39 1.82 -0.41
CA MET A 55 -12.79 1.92 -0.86
C MET A 55 -12.89 2.55 -2.25
N ALA A 56 -12.11 3.60 -2.55
CA ALA A 56 -12.15 4.29 -3.83
C ALA A 56 -11.64 3.41 -4.98
N THR A 57 -10.59 2.61 -4.78
CA THR A 57 -10.11 1.66 -5.80
C THR A 57 -11.13 0.55 -6.07
N THR A 58 -11.81 0.03 -5.05
CA THR A 58 -12.90 -0.94 -5.25
C THR A 58 -14.10 -0.34 -5.98
N MET A 59 -14.50 0.89 -5.66
CA MET A 59 -15.54 1.59 -6.41
C MET A 59 -15.15 1.80 -7.87
N LEU A 60 -13.90 2.18 -8.12
CA LEU A 60 -13.35 2.32 -9.47
C LEU A 60 -13.36 0.99 -10.22
N ASN A 61 -13.04 -0.12 -9.54
CA ASN A 61 -13.09 -1.46 -10.13
C ASN A 61 -14.51 -1.84 -10.54
N ASN A 62 -15.47 -1.69 -9.65
CA ASN A 62 -16.88 -1.93 -9.94
C ASN A 62 -17.40 -1.06 -11.09
N LEU A 63 -17.01 0.22 -11.14
CA LEU A 63 -17.39 1.14 -12.22
C LEU A 63 -16.78 0.72 -13.57
N MET A 64 -15.50 0.35 -13.60
CA MET A 64 -14.83 -0.05 -14.83
C MET A 64 -15.31 -1.39 -15.36
N ASP A 65 -15.60 -2.33 -14.48
CA ASP A 65 -16.22 -3.61 -14.84
C ASP A 65 -17.62 -3.40 -15.41
N PHE A 66 -18.38 -2.41 -14.93
CA PHE A 66 -19.67 -2.04 -15.51
C PHE A 66 -19.53 -1.41 -16.91
N ILE A 67 -18.57 -0.49 -17.09
CA ILE A 67 -18.37 0.21 -18.38
C ILE A 67 -17.86 -0.75 -19.46
N HIS A 68 -16.97 -1.67 -19.11
CA HIS A 68 -16.32 -2.59 -20.06
C HIS A 68 -16.94 -3.99 -20.08
N ALA A 69 -18.10 -4.19 -19.45
CA ALA A 69 -18.80 -5.46 -19.45
C ALA A 69 -19.13 -5.90 -20.89
N LYS A 70 -18.69 -7.10 -21.27
CA LYS A 70 -19.02 -7.71 -22.57
C LYS A 70 -20.35 -8.46 -22.55
N ASP A 71 -20.74 -8.95 -21.38
CA ASP A 71 -22.01 -9.65 -21.15
C ASP A 71 -23.03 -8.68 -20.53
N SER A 72 -24.14 -8.46 -21.23
CA SER A 72 -25.23 -7.60 -20.78
C SER A 72 -25.90 -8.10 -19.50
N LYS A 73 -25.96 -9.43 -19.30
CA LYS A 73 -26.50 -10.03 -18.08
C LYS A 73 -25.61 -9.74 -16.88
N TYR A 74 -24.29 -9.89 -17.05
CA TYR A 74 -23.32 -9.51 -16.01
C TYR A 74 -23.42 -8.02 -15.68
N GLN A 75 -23.48 -7.17 -16.71
CA GLN A 75 -23.56 -5.73 -16.56
C GLN A 75 -24.78 -5.29 -15.74
N SER A 76 -25.97 -5.81 -16.05
CA SER A 76 -27.23 -5.33 -15.46
C SER A 76 -27.67 -6.11 -14.21
N GLN A 77 -27.29 -7.38 -14.06
CA GLN A 77 -27.80 -8.24 -12.97
C GLN A 77 -26.75 -8.59 -11.91
N VAL A 78 -25.46 -8.59 -12.27
CA VAL A 78 -24.38 -9.03 -11.37
C VAL A 78 -23.63 -7.83 -10.79
N ASN A 79 -23.14 -6.94 -11.66
CA ASN A 79 -22.40 -5.76 -11.20
C ASN A 79 -23.32 -4.81 -10.42
N ILE A 80 -22.86 -4.35 -9.26
CA ILE A 80 -23.61 -3.49 -8.35
C ILE A 80 -24.05 -2.17 -9.00
N VAL A 81 -23.24 -1.59 -9.89
CA VAL A 81 -23.57 -0.33 -10.59
C VAL A 81 -24.80 -0.52 -11.46
N GLY A 82 -24.87 -1.59 -12.24
CA GLY A 82 -26.03 -1.90 -13.07
C GLY A 82 -27.23 -2.40 -12.28
N ARG A 83 -27.02 -3.34 -11.35
CA ARG A 83 -28.08 -3.96 -10.54
C ARG A 83 -28.80 -2.96 -9.65
N ALA A 84 -28.06 -2.02 -9.05
CA ALA A 84 -28.64 -0.94 -8.24
C ALA A 84 -29.01 0.31 -9.06
N HIS A 85 -28.92 0.26 -10.39
CA HIS A 85 -29.27 1.35 -11.30
C HIS A 85 -28.57 2.67 -10.96
N LEU A 86 -27.29 2.58 -10.57
CA LEU A 86 -26.48 3.73 -10.19
C LEU A 86 -26.08 4.52 -11.44
N ASN A 87 -26.12 5.85 -11.35
CA ASN A 87 -25.58 6.70 -12.39
C ASN A 87 -24.02 6.60 -12.38
N PRO A 88 -23.39 6.09 -13.45
CA PRO A 88 -21.93 5.95 -13.53
C PRO A 88 -21.18 7.26 -13.30
N GLN A 89 -21.76 8.40 -13.72
CA GLN A 89 -21.15 9.72 -13.51
C GLN A 89 -21.09 10.09 -12.03
N HIS A 90 -22.15 9.82 -11.26
CA HIS A 90 -22.15 10.08 -9.83
C HIS A 90 -21.16 9.18 -9.08
N VAL A 91 -21.05 7.91 -9.49
CA VAL A 91 -20.03 6.99 -8.95
C VAL A 91 -18.63 7.51 -9.26
N GLY A 92 -18.39 8.01 -10.49
CA GLY A 92 -17.14 8.65 -10.87
C GLY A 92 -16.78 9.86 -10.01
N TRP A 93 -17.72 10.77 -9.76
CA TRP A 93 -17.51 11.92 -8.87
C TRP A 93 -17.22 11.51 -7.42
N ALA A 94 -17.88 10.47 -6.92
CA ALA A 94 -17.61 9.92 -5.59
C ALA A 94 -16.18 9.34 -5.50
N ILE A 95 -15.74 8.60 -6.52
CA ILE A 95 -14.36 8.08 -6.60
C ILE A 95 -13.35 9.23 -6.57
N ILE A 96 -13.54 10.25 -7.40
CA ILE A 96 -12.64 11.42 -7.44
C ILE A 96 -12.57 12.10 -6.07
N SER A 97 -13.72 12.34 -5.43
CA SER A 97 -13.79 12.94 -4.10
C SER A 97 -13.02 12.13 -3.05
N MET A 98 -13.20 10.81 -3.04
CA MET A 98 -12.49 9.91 -2.11
C MET A 98 -10.99 9.87 -2.40
N MET A 99 -10.57 9.77 -3.67
CA MET A 99 -9.16 9.81 -4.07
C MET A 99 -8.50 11.13 -3.66
N THR A 100 -9.16 12.27 -3.89
CA THR A 100 -8.66 13.58 -3.48
C THR A 100 -8.54 13.68 -1.96
N THR A 101 -9.54 13.18 -1.21
CA THR A 101 -9.50 13.17 0.26
C THR A 101 -8.34 12.32 0.78
N ALA A 102 -8.15 11.11 0.24
CA ALA A 102 -7.03 10.25 0.60
C ALA A 102 -5.68 10.89 0.25
N ALA A 103 -5.57 11.56 -0.90
CA ALA A 103 -4.36 12.28 -1.31
C ALA A 103 -4.04 13.45 -0.35
N ILE A 104 -5.03 14.24 0.05
CA ILE A 104 -4.86 15.32 1.03
C ILE A 104 -4.35 14.77 2.36
N LEU A 105 -4.93 13.66 2.85
CA LEU A 105 -4.47 13.03 4.08
C LEU A 105 -3.04 12.48 3.95
N GLY A 106 -2.68 11.90 2.81
CA GLY A 106 -1.32 11.42 2.53
C GLY A 106 -0.29 12.56 2.47
N ILE A 107 -0.64 13.68 1.84
CA ILE A 107 0.19 14.90 1.83
C ILE A 107 0.34 15.44 3.26
N TRP A 108 -0.74 15.49 4.04
CA TRP A 108 -0.67 15.91 5.43
C TRP A 108 0.24 14.99 6.27
N LEU A 109 0.18 13.69 6.02
CA LEU A 109 1.06 12.71 6.67
C LEU A 109 2.53 12.89 6.29
N THR A 110 2.81 13.27 5.03
CA THR A 110 4.16 13.61 4.54
C THR A 110 4.75 14.77 5.34
N PHE A 111 3.99 15.85 5.58
CA PHE A 111 4.46 16.98 6.40
C PHE A 111 4.72 16.60 7.87
N ARG A 112 4.11 15.52 8.35
CA ARG A 112 4.28 15.00 9.70
C ARG A 112 5.38 13.96 9.85
N THR A 113 5.89 13.45 8.74
CA THR A 113 6.91 12.40 8.67
C THR A 113 8.05 12.94 7.80
N ASP A 114 8.10 12.53 6.54
CA ASP A 114 9.07 12.99 5.56
C ASP A 114 8.64 12.62 4.13
N TRP A 115 9.46 12.99 3.15
CA TRP A 115 9.19 12.85 1.73
C TRP A 115 9.10 11.39 1.22
N LEU A 116 9.62 10.38 1.95
CA LEU A 116 9.47 8.97 1.56
C LEU A 116 8.01 8.56 1.55
N ILE A 117 7.19 9.10 2.47
CA ILE A 117 5.75 8.83 2.50
C ILE A 117 5.06 9.38 1.25
N LEU A 118 5.51 10.52 0.72
CA LEU A 118 4.99 11.05 -0.54
C LEU A 118 5.31 10.10 -1.69
N LEU A 119 6.54 9.60 -1.78
CA LEU A 119 6.96 8.67 -2.83
C LEU A 119 6.20 7.34 -2.75
N ALA A 120 6.09 6.77 -1.55
CA ALA A 120 5.33 5.55 -1.31
C ALA A 120 3.84 5.75 -1.66
N GLY A 121 3.26 6.88 -1.24
CA GLY A 121 1.89 7.27 -1.57
C GLY A 121 1.66 7.39 -3.08
N MET A 122 2.55 8.08 -3.81
CA MET A 122 2.49 8.19 -5.27
C MET A 122 2.57 6.83 -5.96
N ALA A 123 3.44 5.94 -5.49
CA ALA A 123 3.54 4.58 -6.02
C ALA A 123 2.25 3.78 -5.77
N CYS A 124 1.70 3.83 -4.55
CA CYS A 124 0.44 3.16 -4.22
C CYS A 124 -0.74 3.71 -5.02
N PHE A 125 -0.85 5.04 -5.18
CA PHE A 125 -1.89 5.67 -6.01
C PHE A 125 -1.74 5.32 -7.48
N GLY A 126 -0.51 5.35 -8.00
CA GLY A 126 -0.21 4.94 -9.37
C GLY A 126 -0.65 3.50 -9.61
N ILE A 127 -0.24 2.57 -8.76
CA ILE A 127 -0.65 1.16 -8.85
C ILE A 127 -2.17 1.05 -8.75
N GLY A 128 -2.82 1.64 -7.74
CA GLY A 128 -4.27 1.53 -7.56
C GLY A 128 -5.10 2.11 -8.71
N ILE A 129 -4.65 3.19 -9.34
CA ILE A 129 -5.32 3.76 -10.51
C ILE A 129 -5.05 2.89 -11.75
N PHE A 130 -3.79 2.63 -12.08
CA PHE A 130 -3.44 1.83 -13.28
C PHE A 130 -3.84 0.36 -13.18
N TYR A 131 -4.12 -0.14 -11.97
CA TYR A 131 -4.65 -1.47 -11.76
C TYR A 131 -5.97 -1.70 -12.50
N THR A 132 -6.81 -0.67 -12.48
CA THR A 132 -8.19 -0.73 -12.96
C THR A 132 -8.44 0.20 -14.15
N PHE A 133 -7.73 1.31 -14.23
CA PHE A 133 -7.93 2.38 -15.22
C PHE A 133 -6.78 2.41 -16.23
N GLY A 134 -7.09 2.33 -17.52
CA GLY A 134 -6.12 2.43 -18.62
C GLY A 134 -6.45 1.51 -19.80
N PRO A 135 -5.75 1.65 -20.94
CA PRO A 135 -5.97 0.81 -22.13
C PRO A 135 -5.64 -0.68 -21.89
N LEU A 136 -4.82 -0.96 -20.87
CA LEU A 136 -4.48 -2.32 -20.43
C LEU A 136 -4.48 -2.39 -18.88
N PRO A 137 -5.62 -2.69 -18.24
CA PRO A 137 -5.68 -2.77 -16.78
C PRO A 137 -4.80 -3.90 -16.27
N LEU A 138 -3.97 -3.64 -15.26
CA LEU A 138 -3.08 -4.66 -14.67
C LEU A 138 -3.87 -5.84 -14.07
N SER A 139 -5.13 -5.63 -13.67
CA SER A 139 -6.00 -6.70 -13.18
C SER A 139 -6.24 -7.82 -14.21
N ARG A 140 -6.03 -7.55 -15.50
CA ARG A 140 -6.16 -8.54 -16.60
C ARG A 140 -4.84 -9.19 -16.98
N LEU A 141 -3.75 -8.82 -16.32
CA LEU A 141 -2.42 -9.37 -16.50
C LEU A 141 -2.06 -10.25 -15.29
N PRO A 142 -1.23 -11.29 -15.45
CA PRO A 142 -0.76 -12.12 -14.32
C PRO A 142 0.06 -11.31 -13.29
N LEU A 143 0.50 -10.11 -13.67
CA LEU A 143 1.18 -9.15 -12.79
C LEU A 143 0.25 -8.53 -11.74
N GLY A 144 -1.06 -8.55 -11.96
CA GLY A 144 -2.04 -7.94 -11.06
C GLY A 144 -1.99 -8.51 -9.64
N GLU A 145 -1.81 -9.82 -9.49
CA GLU A 145 -1.70 -10.44 -8.16
C GLU A 145 -0.44 -9.98 -7.40
N ILE A 146 0.69 -9.84 -8.11
CA ILE A 146 1.95 -9.38 -7.52
C ILE A 146 1.82 -7.93 -7.06
N PHE A 147 1.30 -7.04 -7.91
CA PHE A 147 1.13 -5.64 -7.56
C PHE A 147 0.10 -5.45 -6.44
N SER A 148 -1.00 -6.20 -6.47
CA SER A 148 -2.02 -6.22 -5.41
C SER A 148 -1.43 -6.65 -4.06
N GLY A 149 -0.74 -7.81 -4.02
CA GLY A 149 -0.10 -8.30 -2.80
C GLY A 149 1.00 -7.37 -2.29
N LEU A 150 1.77 -6.77 -3.19
CA LEU A 150 2.80 -5.80 -2.87
C LEU A 150 2.20 -4.52 -2.24
N THR A 151 1.14 -3.95 -2.82
CA THR A 151 0.57 -2.71 -2.27
C THR A 151 -0.29 -2.94 -1.04
N MET A 152 -1.17 -3.94 -1.09
CA MET A 152 -2.16 -4.18 -0.05
C MET A 152 -1.57 -4.94 1.15
N GLY A 153 -0.67 -5.88 0.91
CA GLY A 153 0.02 -6.59 1.99
C GLY A 153 1.24 -5.81 2.48
N PHE A 154 2.29 -5.76 1.65
CA PHE A 154 3.56 -5.17 2.05
C PHE A 154 3.49 -3.65 2.22
N GLY A 155 2.88 -2.93 1.27
CA GLY A 155 2.80 -1.47 1.28
C GLY A 155 2.09 -0.93 2.52
N ILE A 156 0.92 -1.49 2.86
CA ILE A 156 0.18 -1.12 4.09
C ILE A 156 1.02 -1.39 5.34
N THR A 157 1.62 -2.59 5.43
CA THR A 157 2.45 -2.98 6.58
C THR A 157 3.65 -2.05 6.75
N PHE A 158 4.36 -1.78 5.65
CA PHE A 158 5.54 -0.94 5.63
C PHE A 158 5.21 0.51 6.03
N ILE A 159 4.19 1.11 5.42
CA ILE A 159 3.80 2.49 5.74
C ILE A 159 3.30 2.58 7.20
N ALA A 160 2.47 1.63 7.64
CA ALA A 160 1.97 1.60 9.03
C ALA A 160 3.12 1.53 10.05
N ALA A 161 4.16 0.75 9.77
CA ALA A 161 5.35 0.71 10.61
C ALA A 161 6.12 2.04 10.53
N TYR A 162 6.45 2.49 9.31
CA TYR A 162 7.32 3.64 9.05
C TYR A 162 6.82 4.93 9.70
N ILE A 163 5.54 5.24 9.57
CA ILE A 163 4.96 6.50 10.09
C ILE A 163 4.98 6.62 11.62
N ASN A 164 5.24 5.51 12.31
CA ASN A 164 5.30 5.43 13.76
C ASN A 164 6.73 5.50 14.30
N ILE A 165 7.76 5.29 13.47
CA ILE A 165 9.16 5.25 13.89
C ILE A 165 9.73 6.67 13.92
N LEU A 166 10.48 7.03 14.97
CA LEU A 166 11.20 8.31 15.00
C LEU A 166 12.39 8.33 14.02
N PRO A 167 12.67 9.47 13.35
CA PRO A 167 13.79 9.60 12.41
C PRO A 167 15.16 9.20 12.98
N GLU A 168 15.40 9.46 14.27
CA GLU A 168 16.67 9.13 14.93
C GLU A 168 16.90 7.62 15.06
N GLN A 169 15.84 6.84 15.26
CA GLN A 169 15.93 5.39 15.34
C GLN A 169 16.14 4.75 13.96
N LEU A 170 15.57 5.35 12.91
CA LEU A 170 15.83 4.97 11.51
C LEU A 170 17.31 5.16 11.14
N LEU A 171 17.91 6.29 11.56
CA LEU A 171 19.34 6.55 11.38
C LEU A 171 20.21 5.54 12.12
N HIS A 172 19.88 5.23 13.38
CA HIS A 172 20.62 4.23 14.17
C HIS A 172 20.51 2.82 13.55
N PHE A 173 19.33 2.41 13.10
CA PHE A 173 19.14 1.13 12.40
C PHE A 173 19.95 1.07 11.10
N TYR A 174 19.93 2.13 10.29
CA TYR A 174 20.75 2.23 9.09
C TYR A 174 22.24 2.07 9.42
N GLN A 175 22.74 2.80 10.42
CA GLN A 175 24.13 2.70 10.85
C GLN A 175 24.51 1.31 11.35
N LEU A 176 23.66 0.67 12.15
CA LEU A 176 23.90 -0.69 12.66
C LEU A 176 23.98 -1.70 11.52
N SER A 177 23.09 -1.61 10.53
CA SER A 177 23.10 -2.47 9.35
C SER A 177 24.37 -2.27 8.51
N THR A 178 24.77 -1.03 8.24
CA THR A 178 26.00 -0.74 7.49
C THR A 178 27.25 -1.22 8.23
N ASN A 179 27.28 -1.06 9.55
CA ASN A 179 28.40 -1.54 10.36
C ASN A 179 28.51 -3.07 10.30
N TRP A 180 27.38 -3.79 10.30
CA TRP A 180 27.39 -5.24 10.16
C TRP A 180 27.90 -5.70 8.79
N PHE A 181 27.46 -5.05 7.70
CA PHE A 181 27.98 -5.33 6.35
C PHE A 181 29.47 -5.02 6.21
N VAL A 182 29.96 -3.94 6.82
CA VAL A 182 31.39 -3.59 6.81
C VAL A 182 32.21 -4.63 7.59
N GLN A 183 31.75 -5.04 8.78
CA GLN A 183 32.42 -6.05 9.60
C GLN A 183 32.49 -7.42 8.93
N ILE A 184 31.41 -7.84 8.26
CA ILE A 184 31.39 -9.10 7.49
C ILE A 184 32.39 -9.04 6.32
N ASN A 185 32.46 -7.92 5.60
CA ASN A 185 33.42 -7.77 4.51
C ASN A 185 34.88 -7.72 5.01
N LEU A 186 35.15 -7.03 6.13
CA LEU A 186 36.49 -6.99 6.72
C LEU A 186 36.94 -8.37 7.21
N SER A 187 36.06 -9.12 7.87
CA SER A 187 36.37 -10.48 8.34
C SER A 187 36.56 -11.47 7.19
N ALA A 188 35.81 -11.33 6.09
CA ALA A 188 36.02 -12.09 4.86
C ALA A 188 37.36 -11.76 4.18
N LEU A 189 37.77 -10.48 4.17
CA LEU A 189 39.06 -10.04 3.64
C LEU A 189 40.23 -10.52 4.51
N SER A 190 40.12 -10.48 5.84
CA SER A 190 41.15 -11.01 6.74
C SER A 190 41.28 -12.54 6.63
N ALA A 191 40.18 -13.26 6.43
CA ALA A 191 40.20 -14.70 6.15
C ALA A 191 40.87 -15.04 4.79
N SER A 192 40.62 -14.22 3.75
CA SER A 192 41.30 -14.35 2.45
C SER A 192 42.81 -14.04 2.49
N ALA A 193 43.21 -13.06 3.32
CA ALA A 193 44.61 -12.72 3.52
C ALA A 193 45.37 -13.80 4.33
N GLY A 194 44.74 -14.37 5.36
CA GLY A 194 45.31 -15.48 6.13
C GLY A 194 45.53 -16.75 5.31
N ASN A 195 44.63 -17.07 4.38
CA ASN A 195 44.76 -18.23 3.49
C ASN A 195 45.87 -18.05 2.43
N ARG A 196 46.17 -16.82 2.00
CA ARG A 196 47.30 -16.55 1.09
C ARG A 196 48.67 -16.71 1.76
N ASN A 197 48.79 -16.35 3.05
CA ASN A 197 50.04 -16.53 3.79
C ASN A 197 50.31 -18.00 4.15
N ALA A 198 49.28 -18.83 4.33
CA ALA A 198 49.44 -20.26 4.57
C ALA A 198 49.99 -21.02 3.33
N ASN A 199 49.65 -20.58 2.12
CA ASN A 199 50.16 -21.18 0.87
C ASN A 199 51.58 -20.73 0.49
N CYS A 200 52.14 -19.70 1.11
CA CYS A 200 53.53 -19.25 0.87
C CYS A 200 54.55 -19.86 1.85
N GLN A 201 54.14 -20.71 2.80
CA GLN A 201 55.03 -21.39 3.75
C GLN A 201 55.45 -22.81 3.32
N HIS A 202 55.12 -23.21 2.08
CA HIS A 202 55.50 -24.51 1.48
C HIS A 202 56.37 -24.39 0.22
N CYS A 203 57.16 -23.33 0.09
CA CYS A 203 58.24 -23.24 -0.92
C CYS A 203 59.62 -23.31 -0.26
#